data_AF-A0A7W0USL3-F1
#
_entry.id   AF-A0A7W0USL3-F1
#
_cell.length_a   1.000
_cell.length_b   1.000
_cell.length_c   1.000
_cell.angle_alpha   90.00
_cell.angle_beta   90.00
_cell.angle_gamma   90.00
#
_symmetry.space_group_name_H-M   'P 1'
#
loop_
_entity.id
_entity.type
_entity.pdbx_description
1 polymer ?
#
loop_
_entity_poly.entity_id
_entity_poly.type
_entity_poly.pdbx_seq_one_letter_code
_entity_poly.pdbx_strand_id
1 'polypeptide(L)'
;GRPVSILLIKNPAGANEVLRTLTLEEGPADLWLALNDGIADGRDVSWIWDADFEQLAGRVRHATCSGTRAEEMALRLKYAGIEAELHVDRDPEASLDHAVAAGREDGAALYALPTYTALLELRDLLARRGLAGRWAD
;
A
#
# COMPACT_ATOMS: atom_id res chain seq x y z
N GLY A 1 1.19 -18.86 5.51
CA GLY A 1 0.82 -17.67 4.71
C GLY A 1 1.27 -16.44 5.48
N ARG A 2 1.61 -15.35 4.79
CA ARG A 2 1.98 -14.10 5.44
C ARG A 2 0.71 -13.29 5.72
N PRO A 3 0.49 -12.76 6.94
CA PRO A 3 -0.65 -11.91 7.23
C PRO A 3 -0.57 -10.59 6.44
N VAL A 4 -1.68 -10.19 5.83
CA VAL A 4 -1.82 -8.94 5.09
C VAL A 4 -2.96 -8.13 5.70
N SER A 5 -2.67 -6.93 6.15
CA SER A 5 -3.66 -5.98 6.66
C SER A 5 -3.98 -4.95 5.57
N ILE A 6 -5.25 -4.82 5.20
CA ILE A 6 -5.68 -3.91 4.13
C ILE A 6 -6.31 -2.67 4.76
N LEU A 7 -5.75 -1.49 4.48
CA LEU A 7 -6.16 -0.22 5.06
C LEU A 7 -6.36 0.81 3.94
N LEU A 8 -7.60 1.23 3.72
CA LEU A 8 -7.96 2.18 2.65
C LEU A 8 -7.38 3.58 2.93
N ILE A 9 -6.68 4.16 1.95
CA ILE A 9 -6.22 5.56 1.98
C ILE A 9 -6.80 6.32 0.78
N LYS A 10 -7.54 7.41 1.01
CA LYS A 10 -8.23 8.15 -0.07
C LYS A 10 -8.06 9.67 -0.02
N ASN A 11 -7.45 10.17 1.05
CA ASN A 11 -7.23 11.59 1.30
C ASN A 11 -6.16 11.74 2.41
N PRO A 12 -5.63 12.95 2.64
CA PRO A 12 -4.53 13.15 3.58
C PRO A 12 -4.91 12.75 5.01
N ALA A 13 -6.09 13.15 5.49
CA ALA A 13 -6.54 12.83 6.84
C ALA A 13 -6.65 11.32 7.08
N GLY A 14 -7.30 10.58 6.16
CA GLY A 14 -7.44 9.13 6.26
C GLY A 14 -6.10 8.41 6.15
N ALA A 15 -5.19 8.89 5.30
CA ALA A 15 -3.83 8.37 5.24
C ALA A 15 -3.10 8.61 6.56
N ASN A 16 -3.15 9.81 7.11
CA ASN A 16 -2.44 10.15 8.36
C ASN A 16 -2.91 9.33 9.56
N GLU A 17 -4.20 8.99 9.65
CA GLU A 17 -4.70 8.08 10.69
C GLU A 17 -4.16 6.65 10.52
N VAL A 18 -4.05 6.17 9.27
CA VAL A 18 -3.44 4.88 8.98
C VAL A 18 -1.95 4.89 9.32
N LEU A 19 -1.21 5.91 8.86
CA LEU A 19 0.23 6.06 9.11
C LEU A 19 0.53 6.13 10.61
N ARG A 20 -0.27 6.89 11.38
CA ARG A 20 -0.18 6.94 12.85
C ARG A 20 -0.42 5.58 13.49
N THR A 21 -1.35 4.79 12.95
CA THR A 21 -1.58 3.43 13.44
C THR A 21 -0.33 2.58 13.24
N LEU A 22 0.29 2.65 12.06
CA LEU A 22 1.50 1.90 11.75
C LEU A 22 2.72 2.29 12.61
N THR A 23 2.77 3.54 13.13
CA THR A 23 3.85 3.93 14.05
C THR A 23 3.68 3.38 15.46
N LEU A 24 2.49 2.91 15.83
CA LEU A 24 2.23 2.27 17.12
C LEU A 24 2.57 0.77 17.11
N GLU A 25 2.60 0.15 15.94
CA GLU A 25 2.95 -1.27 15.78
C GLU A 25 4.42 -1.54 16.12
N GLU A 26 4.69 -2.71 16.70
CA GLU A 26 6.05 -3.12 17.05
C GLU A 26 6.82 -3.61 15.83
N GLY A 27 8.07 -3.18 15.72
CA GLY A 27 8.97 -3.64 14.67
C GLY A 27 8.81 -2.93 13.32
N PRO A 28 9.57 -3.38 12.32
CA PRO A 28 9.54 -2.79 10.99
C PRO A 28 8.28 -3.18 10.20
N ALA A 29 7.84 -2.28 9.33
CA ALA A 29 6.72 -2.50 8.43
C ALA A 29 7.20 -2.79 7.01
N ASP A 30 6.49 -3.69 6.31
CA ASP A 30 6.56 -3.77 4.86
C ASP A 30 5.25 -3.23 4.29
N LEU A 31 5.35 -2.48 3.20
CA LEU A 31 4.22 -1.77 2.61
C LEU A 31 3.95 -2.25 1.19
N TRP A 32 2.68 -2.36 0.85
CA TRP A 32 2.20 -2.38 -0.53
C TRP A 32 1.25 -1.20 -0.70
N LEU A 33 1.60 -0.21 -1.50
CA LEU A 33 0.79 1.01 -1.70
C LEU A 33 0.28 1.05 -3.12
N ALA A 34 -1.04 1.10 -3.30
CA ALA A 34 -1.64 1.14 -4.64
C ALA A 34 -2.38 2.46 -4.84
N LEU A 35 -1.84 3.31 -5.72
CA LEU A 35 -2.38 4.63 -6.02
C LEU A 35 -3.00 4.62 -7.42
N ASN A 36 -4.33 4.70 -7.47
CA ASN A 36 -5.08 4.92 -8.70
C ASN A 36 -5.58 6.37 -8.78
N ASP A 37 -5.79 6.86 -10.01
CA ASP A 37 -6.29 8.20 -10.33
C ASP A 37 -7.59 8.16 -11.17
N GLY A 38 -8.38 7.11 -10.98
CA GLY A 38 -9.70 6.95 -11.60
C GLY A 38 -10.70 8.01 -11.15
N ILE A 39 -11.87 8.07 -11.80
CA ILE A 39 -12.93 9.05 -11.47
C ILE A 39 -13.35 8.92 -9.99
N ALA A 40 -13.42 7.69 -9.46
CA ALA A 40 -13.82 7.44 -8.08
C ALA A 40 -12.71 7.73 -7.06
N ASP A 41 -11.44 7.76 -7.48
CA ASP A 41 -10.29 8.08 -6.63
C ASP A 41 -9.98 9.59 -6.63
N GLY A 42 -10.27 10.27 -7.75
CA GLY A 42 -9.82 11.62 -8.04
C GLY A 42 -8.62 11.59 -8.98
N ARG A 43 -8.71 12.32 -10.10
CA ARG A 43 -7.63 12.39 -11.10
C ARG A 43 -6.39 13.13 -10.59
N ASP A 44 -6.60 14.04 -9.64
CA ASP A 44 -5.53 14.75 -8.98
C ASP A 44 -5.07 13.96 -7.76
N VAL A 45 -3.86 13.40 -7.85
CA VAL A 45 -3.22 12.63 -6.79
C VAL A 45 -2.33 13.50 -5.89
N SER A 46 -2.33 14.82 -6.06
CA SER A 46 -1.50 15.74 -5.28
C SER A 46 -1.70 15.62 -3.77
N TRP A 47 -2.85 15.11 -3.33
CA TRP A 47 -3.15 14.85 -1.93
C TRP A 47 -2.10 13.99 -1.22
N ILE A 48 -1.38 13.11 -1.94
CA ILE A 48 -0.34 12.27 -1.34
C ILE A 48 0.80 13.11 -0.76
N TRP A 49 1.00 14.34 -1.24
CA TRP A 49 2.00 15.29 -0.74
C TRP A 49 1.56 15.99 0.55
N ASP A 50 0.26 16.05 0.82
CA ASP A 50 -0.29 16.56 2.08
C ASP A 50 -0.39 15.46 3.16
N ALA A 51 -0.15 14.20 2.81
CA ALA A 51 -0.11 13.08 3.75
C ALA A 51 1.30 12.92 4.34
N ASP A 52 1.40 12.64 5.63
CA ASP A 52 2.64 12.68 6.43
C ASP A 52 3.43 11.36 6.38
N PHE A 53 3.77 10.88 5.17
CA PHE A 53 4.54 9.63 4.99
C PHE A 53 5.91 9.64 5.69
N GLU A 54 6.46 10.82 6.00
CA GLU A 54 7.68 11.05 6.77
C GLU A 54 7.63 10.36 8.15
N GLN A 55 6.43 10.17 8.72
CA GLN A 55 6.25 9.44 9.98
C GLN A 55 6.76 7.99 9.93
N LEU A 56 6.90 7.41 8.73
CA LEU A 56 7.39 6.05 8.53
C LEU A 56 8.90 5.99 8.23
N ALA A 57 9.61 7.11 8.18
CA ALA A 57 11.05 7.14 7.96
C ALA A 57 11.80 6.26 8.99
N GLY A 58 12.71 5.42 8.50
CA GLY A 58 13.45 4.46 9.32
C GLY A 58 12.65 3.25 9.84
N ARG A 59 11.36 3.12 9.49
CA ARG A 59 10.50 2.00 9.92
C ARG A 59 10.12 1.04 8.80
N VAL A 60 10.22 1.48 7.55
CA VAL A 60 9.88 0.67 6.38
C VAL A 60 11.11 -0.10 5.91
N ARG A 61 11.00 -1.41 5.71
CA ARG A 61 12.08 -2.24 5.13
C ARG A 61 11.91 -2.46 3.63
N HIS A 62 10.70 -2.83 3.24
CA HIS A 62 10.32 -3.01 1.84
C HIS A 62 9.06 -2.20 1.56
N ALA A 63 9.05 -1.51 0.43
CA ALA A 63 7.84 -0.86 -0.07
C ALA A 63 7.65 -1.22 -1.53
N THR A 64 6.46 -1.73 -1.86
CA THR A 64 6.04 -1.97 -3.23
C THR A 64 4.96 -0.98 -3.61
N CYS A 65 5.17 -0.21 -4.68
CA CYS A 65 4.21 0.76 -5.21
C CYS A 65 3.51 0.18 -6.43
N SER A 66 2.19 0.32 -6.49
CA SER A 66 1.34 -0.18 -7.57
C SER A 66 0.21 0.80 -7.92
N GLY A 67 -0.65 0.38 -8.84
CA GLY A 67 -1.75 1.19 -9.38
C GLY A 67 -1.31 2.08 -10.56
N THR A 68 -2.26 2.81 -11.12
CA THR A 68 -2.04 3.64 -12.32
C THR A 68 -0.99 4.73 -12.12
N ARG A 69 -0.73 5.12 -10.87
CA ARG A 69 0.24 6.14 -10.46
C ARG A 69 1.32 5.59 -9.51
N ALA A 70 1.70 4.33 -9.69
CA ALA A 70 2.74 3.66 -8.90
C ALA A 70 4.04 4.47 -8.78
N GLU A 71 4.51 5.07 -9.88
CA GLU A 71 5.74 5.86 -9.90
C GLU A 71 5.64 7.15 -9.06
N GLU A 72 4.46 7.78 -9.02
CA GLU A 72 4.22 8.97 -8.19
C GLU A 72 4.25 8.62 -6.70
N MET A 73 3.66 7.48 -6.33
CA MET A 73 3.73 7.00 -4.96
C MET A 73 5.17 6.68 -4.57
N ALA A 74 5.93 6.02 -5.44
CA ALA A 74 7.36 5.77 -5.20
C ALA A 74 8.17 7.07 -5.05
N LEU A 75 7.90 8.07 -5.88
CA LEU A 75 8.49 9.39 -5.75
C LEU A 75 8.13 10.05 -4.42
N ARG A 76 6.86 9.98 -4.01
CA ARG A 76 6.40 10.52 -2.73
C ARG A 76 7.12 9.89 -1.54
N LEU A 77 7.28 8.57 -1.54
CA LEU A 77 8.02 7.85 -0.50
C LEU A 77 9.50 8.26 -0.44
N LYS A 78 10.14 8.43 -1.61
CA LYS A 78 11.51 8.95 -1.69
C LYS A 78 11.64 10.31 -1.02
N TYR A 79 10.71 11.23 -1.27
CA TYR A 79 10.71 12.55 -0.65
C TYR A 79 10.36 12.53 0.84
N ALA A 80 9.63 11.51 1.31
CA ALA A 80 9.39 11.27 2.73
C ALA A 80 10.61 10.72 3.50
N GLY A 81 11.74 10.49 2.82
CA GLY A 81 12.93 9.90 3.45
C GLY A 81 12.80 8.39 3.70
N ILE A 82 11.95 7.70 2.94
CA ILE A 82 11.83 6.24 2.98
C ILE A 82 12.98 5.64 2.15
N GLU A 83 14.03 5.21 2.83
CA GLU A 83 15.24 4.59 2.23
C GLU A 83 15.12 3.07 2.03
N ALA A 84 13.90 2.54 2.14
CA ALA A 84 13.57 1.12 1.95
C ALA A 84 13.90 0.63 0.53
N GLU A 85 13.98 -0.69 0.35
CA GLU A 85 13.97 -1.27 -0.99
C GLU A 85 12.60 -0.98 -1.63
N LEU A 86 12.61 -0.17 -2.68
CA LEU A 86 11.42 0.23 -3.43
C LEU A 86 11.27 -0.62 -4.69
N HIS A 87 10.15 -1.32 -4.79
CA HIS A 87 9.70 -1.97 -6.02
C HIS A 87 8.52 -1.20 -6.62
N VAL A 88 8.50 -1.02 -7.93
CA VAL A 88 7.43 -0.29 -8.62
C VAL A 88 6.90 -1.15 -9.75
N ASP A 89 5.64 -1.54 -9.64
CA ASP A 89 4.94 -2.31 -10.67
C ASP A 89 3.45 -1.95 -10.66
N ARG A 90 2.97 -1.43 -11.79
CA ARG A 90 1.58 -1.00 -11.94
C ARG A 90 0.58 -2.16 -11.92
N ASP A 91 1.02 -3.38 -12.19
CA ASP A 91 0.16 -4.56 -12.14
C ASP A 91 -0.15 -4.93 -10.66
N PRO A 92 -1.42 -4.89 -10.21
CA PRO A 92 -1.75 -5.16 -8.81
C PRO A 92 -1.46 -6.60 -8.37
N GLU A 93 -1.51 -7.56 -9.30
CA GLU A 93 -1.31 -8.97 -9.01
C GLU A 93 0.18 -9.29 -8.85
N ALA A 94 1.01 -8.91 -9.82
CA ALA A 94 2.46 -9.10 -9.78
C ALA A 94 3.09 -8.32 -8.62
N SER A 95 2.69 -7.06 -8.41
CA SER A 95 3.22 -6.23 -7.32
C SER A 95 2.84 -6.77 -5.93
N LEU A 96 1.62 -7.30 -5.75
CA LEU A 96 1.22 -7.92 -4.49
C LEU A 96 2.02 -9.20 -4.22
N ASP A 97 2.21 -10.03 -5.25
CA ASP A 97 3.02 -11.25 -5.12
C ASP A 97 4.47 -10.94 -4.76
N HIS A 98 5.05 -9.90 -5.37
CA HIS A 98 6.36 -9.37 -5.00
C HIS A 98 6.39 -8.93 -3.52
N ALA A 99 5.45 -8.09 -3.10
CA ALA A 99 5.39 -7.58 -1.73
C ALA A 99 5.22 -8.70 -0.70
N VAL A 100 4.40 -9.71 -1.01
CA VAL A 100 4.22 -10.88 -0.15
C VAL A 100 5.49 -11.70 -0.05
N ALA A 101 6.25 -11.87 -1.15
CA ALA A 101 7.49 -12.63 -1.19
C ALA A 101 8.64 -11.94 -0.44
N ALA A 102 8.81 -10.62 -0.61
CA ALA A 102 9.95 -9.86 -0.08
C ALA A 102 10.12 -9.95 1.45
N GLY A 103 9.03 -10.05 2.21
CA GLY A 103 9.07 -10.08 3.69
C GLY A 103 8.81 -11.44 4.33
N ARG A 104 8.91 -12.55 3.58
CA ARG A 104 8.60 -13.89 4.13
C ARG A 104 9.59 -14.38 5.19
N GLU A 105 10.84 -13.96 5.12
CA GLU A 105 11.92 -14.56 5.91
C GLU A 105 11.86 -14.19 7.41
N ASP A 106 11.29 -13.01 7.74
CA ASP A 106 11.31 -12.48 9.11
C ASP A 106 9.93 -12.34 9.77
N GLY A 107 8.86 -12.77 9.09
CA GLY A 107 7.51 -12.79 9.67
C GLY A 107 6.82 -11.43 9.86
N ALA A 108 7.41 -10.32 9.36
CA ALA A 108 6.80 -8.99 9.51
C ALA A 108 5.46 -8.87 8.78
N ALA A 109 4.54 -8.09 9.35
CA ALA A 109 3.26 -7.80 8.75
C ALA A 109 3.42 -7.02 7.42
N LEU A 110 2.61 -7.37 6.42
CA LEU A 110 2.45 -6.58 5.20
C LEU A 110 1.22 -5.68 5.34
N TYR A 111 1.40 -4.38 5.18
CA TYR A 111 0.32 -3.41 5.16
C TYR A 111 0.02 -2.98 3.72
N ALA A 112 -1.16 -3.35 3.24
CA ALA A 112 -1.68 -2.97 1.94
C ALA A 112 -2.49 -1.67 2.07
N LEU A 113 -2.02 -0.60 1.44
CA LEU A 113 -2.58 0.75 1.49
C LEU A 113 -3.12 1.18 0.11
N PRO A 114 -4.25 0.62 -0.36
CA PRO A 114 -4.82 0.99 -1.65
C PRO A 114 -5.69 2.26 -1.58
N THR A 115 -5.85 2.96 -2.71
CA THR A 115 -6.99 3.85 -2.96
C THR A 115 -8.27 3.08 -3.22
N TYR A 116 -9.38 3.77 -3.49
CA TYR A 116 -10.70 3.15 -3.57
C TYR A 116 -10.81 2.13 -4.69
N THR A 117 -10.45 2.48 -5.93
CA THR A 117 -10.55 1.51 -7.05
C THR A 117 -9.50 0.41 -6.93
N ALA A 118 -8.29 0.73 -6.45
CA ALA A 118 -7.25 -0.25 -6.16
C ALA A 118 -7.69 -1.26 -5.09
N LEU A 119 -8.51 -0.84 -4.11
CA LEU A 119 -9.10 -1.74 -3.12
C LEU A 119 -10.09 -2.70 -3.77
N LEU A 120 -10.90 -2.24 -4.72
CA LEU A 120 -11.83 -3.11 -5.45
C LEU A 120 -11.06 -4.15 -6.27
N GLU A 121 -10.03 -3.73 -7.00
CA GLU A 121 -9.15 -4.62 -7.79
C GLU A 121 -8.46 -5.66 -6.90
N LEU A 122 -7.91 -5.24 -5.77
CA LEU A 122 -7.28 -6.13 -4.79
C LEU A 122 -8.28 -7.16 -4.26
N ARG A 123 -9.50 -6.74 -3.95
CA ARG A 123 -10.52 -7.65 -3.42
C ARG A 123 -11.00 -8.66 -4.46
N ASP A 124 -11.17 -8.23 -5.70
CA ASP A 124 -11.48 -9.14 -6.80
C ASP A 124 -10.35 -10.15 -7.01
N LEU A 125 -9.08 -9.71 -6.93
CA LEU A 125 -7.92 -10.59 -6.97
C LEU A 125 -7.93 -11.63 -5.85
N LEU A 126 -8.12 -11.20 -4.60
CA LEU A 126 -8.16 -12.11 -3.45
C LEU A 126 -9.35 -13.08 -3.54
N ALA A 127 -10.50 -12.62 -4.02
CA ALA A 127 -11.67 -13.46 -4.23
C ALA A 127 -11.48 -14.47 -5.37
N ARG A 128 -10.76 -14.12 -6.44
CA ARG A 128 -10.34 -15.08 -7.49
C ARG A 128 -9.40 -16.15 -6.93
N ARG A 129 -8.57 -15.79 -5.95
CA ARG A 129 -7.62 -16.68 -5.26
C ARG A 129 -8.25 -17.49 -4.11
N GLY A 130 -9.53 -17.29 -3.81
CA GLY A 130 -10.22 -17.97 -2.70
C GLY A 130 -9.77 -17.49 -1.30
N LEU A 131 -9.14 -16.33 -1.21
CA LEU A 131 -8.62 -15.73 0.03
C LEU A 131 -9.57 -14.71 0.66
N ALA A 132 -10.63 -14.33 -0.05
CA ALA A 132 -11.68 -13.45 0.44
C ALA A 132 -13.04 -13.90 -0.12
N GLY A 133 -14.12 -13.68 0.64
CA GLY A 133 -15.49 -13.92 0.14
C GLY A 133 -15.82 -13.00 -1.03
N ARG A 134 -16.52 -13.51 -2.05
CA ARG A 134 -17.13 -12.69 -3.09
C ARG A 134 -18.36 -12.00 -2.50
N TRP A 135 -18.68 -10.77 -2.94
CA TRP A 135 -19.92 -10.10 -2.55
C TRP A 135 -21.13 -10.78 -3.22
N ALA A 136 -21.52 -11.94 -2.70
CA ALA A 136 -22.80 -12.61 -2.86
C ALA A 136 -22.69 -13.97 -2.15
N ASP A 137 -22.78 -13.96 -0.83
CA ASP A 137 -23.34 -15.03 0.00
C ASP A 137 -24.25 -14.38 1.05
#